data_AF-A0A930BQQ0-F1
#
_entry.id   AF-A0A930BQQ0-F1
#
_cell.length_a   1.000
_cell.length_b   1.000
_cell.length_c   1.000
_cell.angle_alpha   90.00
_cell.angle_beta   90.00
_cell.angle_gamma   90.00
#
_symmetry.space_group_name_H-M   'P 1'
#
loop_
_entity.id
_entity.type
_entity.pdbx_description
1 polymer ?
#
loop_
_entity_poly.entity_id
_entity_poly.type
_entity_poly.pdbx_seq_one_letter_code
_entity_poly.pdbx_strand_id
1 'polypeptide(L)' 'MYRVITTYRNGTERPVIEKGPWHPSRQHTEYWAEQLRLSGYVVEIESQGSAMKEDNSDLASALASMA' A
#
# COMPACT_ATOMS: atom_id res chain seq x y z
N MET A 1 -8.42 6.90 1.00
CA MET A 1 -7.47 7.62 0.11
C MET A 1 -6.39 6.65 -0.34
N TYR A 2 -5.77 6.87 -1.50
CA TYR A 2 -4.78 5.97 -2.11
C TYR A 2 -3.54 6.75 -2.53
N ARG A 3 -2.34 6.16 -2.43
CA ARG A 3 -1.11 6.75 -2.96
C ARG A 3 -0.28 5.69 -3.67
N VAL A 4 0.55 6.11 -4.61
CA VAL A 4 1.56 5.25 -5.23
C VAL A 4 2.83 5.30 -4.39
N ILE A 5 3.42 4.15 -4.11
CA ILE A 5 4.76 4.01 -3.56
C ILE A 5 5.64 3.46 -4.66
N THR A 6 6.74 4.13 -4.98
CA THR A 6 7.71 3.71 -5.98
C THR A 6 8.98 3.25 -5.28
N THR A 7 9.53 2.13 -5.76
CA THR A 7 10.81 1.60 -5.32
C THR A 7 11.77 1.53 -6.49
N TYR A 8 12.95 2.12 -6.34
CA TYR A 8 14.00 2.09 -7.36
C TYR A 8 15.39 2.00 -6.74
N ARG A 9 16.36 1.55 -7.55
CA ARG A 9 17.77 1.50 -7.16
C ARG A 9 18.50 2.70 -7.76
N ASN A 10 19.17 3.47 -6.91
CA ASN A 10 19.94 4.64 -7.32
C ASN A 10 21.47 4.42 -7.14
N GLY A 11 21.94 3.20 -7.35
CA GLY A 11 23.36 2.84 -7.15
C GLY A 11 23.80 2.72 -5.68
N THR A 12 22.92 2.98 -4.72
CA THR A 12 23.15 2.79 -3.28
C THR A 12 22.86 1.35 -2.84
N GLU A 13 23.43 0.93 -1.71
CA GLU A 13 23.19 -0.40 -1.12
C GLU A 13 21.71 -0.65 -0.78
N ARG A 14 20.96 0.41 -0.47
CA ARG A 14 19.52 0.33 -0.15
C ARG A 14 18.68 0.90 -1.29
N PRO A 15 17.55 0.25 -1.65
CA PRO A 15 16.61 0.81 -2.60
C PRO A 15 15.95 2.07 -2.01
N VAL A 16 15.69 3.04 -2.88
CA VAL A 16 14.96 4.26 -2.54
C VAL A 16 13.48 3.96 -2.64
N ILE A 17 12.74 4.29 -1.57
CA ILE A 17 11.30 4.16 -1.49
C ILE A 17 10.72 5.58 -1.45
N GLU A 18 10.02 5.97 -2.50
CA GLU A 18 9.36 7.26 -2.60
C GLU A 18 7.84 7.09 -2.49
N LYS A 19 7.23 7.92 -1.65
CA LYS A 19 5.79 7.89 -1.37
C LYS A 19 5.15 9.08 -2.07
N GLY A 20 4.35 8.81 -3.08
CA GLY A 20 3.63 9.82 -3.84
C GLY A 20 2.50 10.49 -3.03
N PRO A 21 1.88 11.52 -3.63
CA PRO A 21 0.77 12.23 -3.01
C PRO A 21 -0.46 11.32 -2.83
N TRP A 22 -1.29 11.69 -1.86
CA TRP A 22 -2.58 11.04 -1.64
C TRP A 22 -3.62 11.51 -2.65
N HIS A 23 -4.26 10.55 -3.30
CA HIS A 23 -5.38 10.75 -4.20
C HIS A 23 -6.67 10.20 -3.60
N PRO A 24 -7.82 10.86 -3.83
CA PRO A 24 -9.12 10.37 -3.37
C PRO A 24 -9.63 9.18 -4.20
N SER A 25 -9.29 9.11 -5.48
CA SER A 25 -9.75 8.08 -6.41
C SER A 25 -8.71 6.99 -6.61
N ARG A 26 -9.12 5.73 -6.41
CA ARG A 26 -8.28 4.55 -6.67
C ARG A 26 -7.87 4.44 -8.13
N GLN A 27 -8.82 4.66 -9.05
CA GLN A 27 -8.59 4.55 -10.49
C GLN A 27 -7.51 5.54 -10.96
N HIS A 28 -7.50 6.75 -10.38
CA HIS A 28 -6.47 7.74 -10.67
C HIS A 28 -5.09 7.28 -10.19
N THR A 29 -5.00 6.67 -9.00
CA THR A 29 -3.76 6.09 -8.47
C THR A 29 -3.29 4.90 -9.29
N GLU A 30 -4.21 4.04 -9.76
CA GLU A 30 -3.89 2.87 -10.60
C GLU A 30 -3.34 3.29 -11.96
N TYR A 31 -3.90 4.34 -12.57
CA TYR A 31 -3.35 4.92 -13.80
C TYR A 31 -1.89 5.33 -13.64
N TRP A 32 -1.55 6.09 -12.60
CA TRP A 32 -0.17 6.50 -12.35
C TRP A 32 0.75 5.34 -12.01
N ALA A 33 0.26 4.36 -11.24
CA ALA A 33 0.99 3.14 -10.97
C ALA A 33 1.35 2.40 -12.27
N GLU A 34 0.43 2.33 -13.24
CA GLU A 34 0.71 1.73 -14.54
C GLU A 34 1.77 2.51 -15.33
N GLN A 35 1.66 3.85 -15.41
CA GLN A 35 2.66 4.68 -16.09
C GLN A 35 4.07 4.51 -15.51
N LEU A 36 4.17 4.41 -14.18
CA LEU A 36 5.44 4.19 -13.48
C LEU A 36 5.98 2.76 -13.70
N ARG A 37 5.11 1.74 -13.74
CA ARG A 37 5.52 0.37 -14.12
C ARG A 37 6.07 0.30 -15.54
N LEU A 38 5.41 0.97 -16.49
CA LEU A 38 5.88 1.04 -17.88
C LEU A 38 7.25 1.71 -18.00
N SER A 39 7.54 2.64 -17.08
CA SER A 39 8.85 3.31 -16.96
C SER A 39 9.92 2.48 -16.24
N GLY A 40 9.58 1.25 -15.79
CA GLY A 40 10.51 0.32 -15.14
C GLY A 40 10.61 0.46 -13.62
N TYR A 41 9.74 1.26 -12.99
CA TYR A 41 9.69 1.36 -11.53
C TYR A 41 8.91 0.20 -10.92
N VAL A 42 9.35 -0.27 -9.76
CA VAL A 42 8.55 -1.16 -8.91
C VAL A 42 7.55 -0.28 -8.17
N VAL A 43 6.25 -0.58 -8.27
CA VAL A 43 5.21 0.25 -7.65
C VAL A 43 4.23 -0.57 -6.81
N GLU A 44 3.83 0.03 -5.69
CA GLU A 44 2.81 -0.45 -4.78
C GLU A 44 1.74 0.62 -4.59
N ILE A 45 0.50 0.22 -4.30
CA ILE A 45 -0.59 1.15 -4.00
C ILE A 45 -0.93 1.00 -2.53
N GLU A 46 -0.72 2.07 -1.76
CA GLU A 46 -1.07 2.12 -0.35
C GLU A 46 -2.43 2.80 -0.19
N SER A 47 -3.30 2.24 0.65
CA SER A 47 -4.62 2.80 0.95
C SER A 47 -4.70 3.29 2.40
N GLN A 48 -4.85 4.60 2.59
CA GLN A 48 -5.22 5.21 3.86
C GLN A 48 -6.73 5.07 4.03
N GLY A 49 -7.13 4.03 4.75
CA GLY A 49 -8.53 3.61 4.91
C GLY A 49 -8.69 2.12 5.24
N SER A 50 -7.63 1.34 5.09
CA SER A 50 -7.59 -0.07 5.51
C SER A 50 -6.47 -0.30 6.52
N ALA A 51 -6.47 0.50 7.60
CA ALA A 51 -5.94 -0.03 8.84
C ALA A 51 -6.96 -1.09 9.27
N MET A 52 -6.59 -2.36 9.11
CA MET A 52 -7.28 -3.49 9.72
C MET A 52 -8.79 -3.58 9.37
N LYS A 53 -9.12 -4.40 8.37
CA LYS A 53 -10.10 -5.44 8.69
C LYS A 53 -9.37 -6.39 9.64
N GLU A 54 -9.21 -5.96 10.88
CA GLU A 54 -9.10 -6.88 11.99
C GLU A 54 -10.42 -7.63 11.90
N ASP A 55 -10.33 -8.83 11.37
CA ASP A 55 -11.33 -9.86 11.58
C ASP A 55 -11.45 -10.02 13.10
N ASN A 56 -12.27 -9.14 13.71
CA ASN A 56 -12.62 -9.14 15.13
C ASN A 56 -13.29 -10.47 15.53
N SER A 57 -13.60 -11.32 14.55
CA SER A 57 -13.90 -12.73 14.70
C SER A 57 -12.77 -13.53 15.35
N ASP A 58 -11.50 -13.31 14.99
CA ASP A 58 -10.38 -14.05 15.58
C ASP A 58 -10.13 -13.63 17.03
N LEU A 59 -10.24 -12.33 17.33
CA LEU A 59 -10.15 -11.81 18.69
C LEU A 59 -11.35 -12.26 19.55
N ALA A 60 -12.58 -12.22 19.01
CA ALA A 60 -13.78 -12.68 19.70
C ALA A 60 -13.75 -14.19 19.97
N SER A 61 -13.23 -14.99 19.04
CA SER A 61 -13.10 -16.44 19.22
C SER A 61 -12.06 -16.80 20.29
N ALA A 62 -10.97 -16.04 20.39
CA ALA A 62 -9.99 -16.18 21.47
C ALA A 62 -10.57 -15.78 22.84
N LEU A 63 -11.36 -14.71 22.91
CA LEU A 63 -12.01 -14.26 24.15
C LEU A 63 -13.07 -15.26 24.64
N ALA A 64 -13.87 -15.81 23.71
CA ALA A 64 -14.91 -16.79 24.04
C ALA A 64 -14.35 -18.13 24.53
N SER A 65 -13.08 -18.44 24.22
CA SER A 65 -12.42 -19.69 24.62
C SER A 65 -11.71 -19.61 25.99
N MET A 66 -11.69 -18.43 26.64
CA MET A 66 -11.13 -18.23 27.99
C MET A 66 -12.18 -18.22 29.12
N ALA A 67 -13.46 -18.45 28.81
CA ALA A 67 -14.56 -18.49 29.77
C ALA A 67 -14.92 -19.92 30.20
#